data_AF-A0A4R2JBR7-F1
#
_entry.id   AF-A0A4R2JBR7-F1
#
_cell.length_a   1.000
_cell.length_b   1.000
_cell.length_c   1.000
_cell.angle_alpha   90.00
_cell.angle_beta   90.00
_cell.angle_gamma   90.00
#
_symmetry.space_group_name_H-M   'P 1'
#
loop_
_entity.id
_entity.type
_entity.pdbx_description
1 polymer ?
#
loop_
_entity_poly.entity_id
_entity_poly.type
_entity_poly.pdbx_seq_one_letter_code
_entity_poly.pdbx_strand_id
1 'polypeptide(L)' 'MLIVTGRGDWYKSAQAEHPHDTEDLVRLVRITRQERGWTQDRLAAAAGLPPLAVARFEAGETVPAEPLAMRFIEVMNES' A
#
# COMPACT_ATOMS: atom_id res chain seq x y z
N MET A 1 -16.68 31.47 -25.36
CA MET A 1 -17.18 30.10 -25.64
C MET A 1 -16.00 29.26 -26.11
N LEU A 2 -15.47 28.40 -25.24
CA LEU A 2 -14.43 27.41 -25.58
C LEU A 2 -14.99 26.04 -25.21
N ILE A 3 -14.93 25.12 -26.17
CA ILE A 3 -15.58 23.81 -26.13
C ILE A 3 -14.81 22.92 -25.14
N VAL A 4 -15.47 22.57 -24.04
CA VAL A 4 -14.96 21.62 -23.03
C VAL A 4 -15.26 20.20 -23.51
N THR A 5 -14.37 19.61 -24.29
CA THR A 5 -14.40 18.19 -24.66
C THR A 5 -13.29 17.45 -23.93
N GLY A 6 -13.65 16.63 -22.93
CA GLY A 6 -12.70 15.79 -22.20
C GLY A 6 -13.26 15.27 -20.88
N ARG A 7 -14.30 14.44 -20.97
CA ARG A 7 -14.96 13.73 -19.89
C ARG A 7 -14.00 12.71 -19.25
N GLY A 8 -13.53 12.95 -18.01
CA GLY A 8 -13.37 11.88 -17.02
C GLY A 8 -12.01 11.20 -16.77
N ASP A 9 -10.84 11.76 -17.13
CA ASP A 9 -9.54 11.13 -16.77
C ASP A 9 -8.57 12.01 -15.96
N TRP A 10 -8.88 13.29 -15.75
CA TRP A 10 -8.01 14.25 -15.03
C TRP A 10 -7.84 13.97 -13.51
N TYR A 11 -8.47 12.92 -12.98
CA TYR A 11 -8.31 12.46 -11.60
C TYR A 11 -7.28 11.34 -11.44
N LYS A 12 -7.04 10.53 -12.49
CA LYS A 12 -6.06 9.43 -12.42
C LYS A 12 -4.63 9.91 -12.54
N SER A 13 -4.41 11.03 -13.22
CA SER A 13 -3.07 11.62 -13.41
C SER A 13 -2.56 12.34 -12.15
N ALA A 14 -3.46 12.93 -11.35
CA ALA A 14 -3.08 13.64 -10.13
C ALA A 14 -2.67 12.70 -8.97
N GLN A 15 -3.10 11.43 -9.01
CA GLN A 15 -2.67 10.41 -8.04
C GLN A 15 -1.27 9.84 -8.34
N ALA A 16 -0.68 10.18 -9.48
CA ALA A 16 0.67 9.74 -9.84
C ALA A 16 1.77 10.68 -9.32
N GLU A 17 1.43 11.91 -8.90
CA GLU A 17 2.44 12.97 -8.69
C GLU A 17 2.78 13.27 -7.23
N HIS A 18 2.12 12.62 -6.27
CA HIS A 18 2.62 12.54 -4.89
C HIS A 18 2.42 11.12 -4.34
N PRO A 19 3.13 10.11 -4.89
CA PRO A 19 3.22 8.84 -4.20
C PRO A 19 3.81 9.15 -2.82
N HIS A 20 3.18 8.69 -1.74
CA HIS A 20 4.01 8.25 -0.63
C HIS A 20 4.97 7.25 -1.26
N ASP A 21 6.27 7.56 -1.30
CA ASP A 21 7.23 6.76 -2.04
C ASP A 21 6.98 5.30 -1.67
N THR A 22 6.82 4.43 -2.67
CA THR A 22 6.48 3.02 -2.40
C THR A 22 7.45 2.44 -1.36
N GLU A 23 8.70 2.90 -1.40
CA GLU A 23 9.72 2.65 -0.38
C GLU A 23 9.33 3.10 1.04
N ASP A 24 8.78 4.29 1.22
CA ASP A 24 8.32 4.79 2.53
C ASP A 24 7.17 3.96 3.10
N LEU A 25 6.19 3.62 2.27
CA LEU A 25 5.07 2.76 2.68
C LEU A 25 5.54 1.36 3.06
N VAL A 26 6.44 0.80 2.27
CA VAL A 26 7.07 -0.49 2.54
C VAL A 26 7.85 -0.44 3.85
N ARG A 27 8.65 0.61 4.04
CA ARG A 27 9.44 0.82 5.26
C ARG A 27 8.55 0.96 6.48
N LEU A 28 7.48 1.75 6.40
CA LEU A 28 6.53 1.97 7.48
C LEU A 28 5.92 0.65 7.95
N VAL A 29 5.32 -0.11 7.03
CA VAL A 29 4.70 -1.40 7.35
C VAL A 29 5.73 -2.37 7.93
N ARG A 30 6.93 -2.45 7.34
CA ARG A 30 7.98 -3.36 7.81
C ARG A 30 8.43 -3.02 9.23
N ILE A 31 8.64 -1.74 9.54
CA ILE A 31 9.03 -1.28 10.89
C ILE A 31 7.92 -1.58 11.88
N THR A 32 6.68 -1.17 11.60
CA THR A 32 5.53 -1.42 12.51
C THR A 32 5.33 -2.90 12.78
N ARG A 33 5.49 -3.76 11.76
CA ARG A 33 5.43 -5.21 11.90
C ARG A 33 6.53 -5.73 12.84
N GLN A 34 7.76 -5.27 12.64
CA GLN A 34 8.92 -5.69 13.44
C GLN A 34 8.81 -5.23 14.89
N GLU A 35 8.41 -3.98 15.14
CA GLU A 35 8.23 -3.42 16.49
C GLU A 35 7.17 -4.18 17.29
N ARG A 36 6.11 -4.68 16.62
CA ARG A 36 5.08 -5.52 17.23
C ARG A 36 5.49 -6.99 17.37
N GLY A 37 6.67 -7.38 16.87
CA GLY A 37 7.13 -8.78 16.84
C GLY A 37 6.33 -9.67 15.89
N TRP A 38 5.71 -9.10 14.85
CA TRP A 38 4.93 -9.85 13.87
C TRP A 38 5.83 -10.45 12.78
N THR A 39 5.54 -11.69 12.38
CA THR A 39 6.13 -12.30 11.18
C THR A 39 5.37 -11.86 9.92
N GLN A 40 5.97 -12.03 8.74
CA GLN A 40 5.26 -11.79 7.48
C GLN A 40 4.02 -12.69 7.37
N ASP A 41 4.11 -13.95 7.80
CA ASP A 41 2.97 -14.89 7.81
C ASP A 41 1.84 -14.41 8.72
N ARG A 42 2.16 -13.87 9.89
CA ARG A 42 1.16 -13.30 10.80
C ARG A 42 0.45 -12.10 10.16
N LEU A 43 1.22 -11.21 9.53
CA LEU A 43 0.65 -10.06 8.82
C LEU A 43 -0.24 -10.51 7.65
N ALA A 44 0.20 -11.50 6.89
CA ALA A 44 -0.56 -12.08 5.79
C ALA A 44 -1.88 -12.68 6.29
N ALA A 45 -1.82 -13.50 7.34
CA ALA A 45 -2.99 -14.11 7.95
C ALA A 45 -3.98 -13.06 8.50
N ALA A 46 -3.50 -12.04 9.20
CA ALA A 46 -4.34 -10.95 9.72
C ALA A 46 -4.98 -10.13 8.60
N ALA A 47 -4.25 -9.89 7.51
CA ALA A 47 -4.76 -9.18 6.33
C ALA A 47 -5.69 -10.03 5.45
N GLY A 48 -5.76 -11.35 5.67
CA GLY A 48 -6.49 -12.29 4.80
C GLY A 48 -5.81 -12.49 3.44
N LEU A 49 -4.49 -12.36 3.39
CA LEU A 49 -3.70 -12.37 2.16
C LEU A 49 -2.71 -13.55 2.12
N PRO A 50 -2.26 -13.97 0.93
CA PRO A 50 -1.17 -14.94 0.80
C PRO A 50 0.16 -14.38 1.34
N PRO A 51 1.05 -15.19 1.94
CA PRO A 51 2.37 -14.75 2.39
C PRO A 51 3.21 -14.10 1.27
N LEU A 52 3.08 -14.58 0.04
CA LEU A 52 3.75 -14.02 -1.13
C LEU A 52 3.35 -12.57 -1.41
N ALA A 53 2.12 -12.15 -1.06
CA ALA A 53 1.70 -10.76 -1.21
C ALA A 53 2.48 -9.83 -0.26
N VAL A 54 2.72 -10.26 0.97
CA VAL A 54 3.55 -9.52 1.93
C VAL A 54 5.00 -9.47 1.46
N ALA A 55 5.55 -10.58 0.95
CA ALA A 55 6.92 -10.63 0.45
C ALA A 55 7.13 -9.68 -0.75
N ARG A 56 6.22 -9.69 -1.73
CA ARG A 56 6.27 -8.77 -2.90
C ARG A 56 6.11 -7.32 -2.48
N PHE A 57 5.23 -7.05 -1.52
CA PHE A 57 5.08 -5.71 -0.97
C PHE A 57 6.38 -5.26 -0.29
N GLU A 58 6.94 -6.03 0.64
CA GLU A 58 8.19 -5.66 1.33
C GLU A 58 9.43 -5.62 0.42
N ALA A 59 9.37 -6.26 -0.75
CA ALA A 59 10.38 -6.15 -1.80
C ALA A 59 10.20 -4.92 -2.72
N GLY A 60 9.11 -4.15 -2.56
CA GLY A 60 8.80 -3.00 -3.41
C GLY A 60 8.26 -3.37 -4.80
N GLU A 61 7.84 -4.62 -5.00
CA GLU A 61 7.35 -5.13 -6.29
C GLU A 61 5.84 -4.87 -6.50
N THR A 62 5.16 -4.30 -5.51
CA THR A 62 3.71 -4.03 -5.57
C THR A 62 3.44 -2.59 -5.99
N VAL A 63 2.74 -2.42 -7.13
CA VAL A 63 2.33 -1.11 -7.66
C VAL A 63 0.85 -1.14 -8.05
N PRO A 64 -0.01 -0.26 -7.50
CA PRO A 64 0.28 0.73 -6.45
C PRO A 64 0.42 0.09 -5.05
N ALA A 65 1.38 0.57 -4.26
CA ALA A 65 1.64 0.06 -2.92
C ALA A 65 0.65 0.59 -1.86
N GLU A 66 0.13 1.80 -2.03
CA GLU A 66 -0.69 2.50 -1.05
C GLU A 66 -1.92 1.71 -0.55
N PRO A 67 -2.79 1.14 -1.41
CA PRO A 67 -3.98 0.43 -0.92
C PRO A 67 -3.63 -0.76 -0.05
N LEU A 68 -2.54 -1.47 -0.41
CA LEU A 68 -2.08 -2.64 0.31
C LEU A 68 -1.41 -2.25 1.64
N ALA A 69 -0.63 -1.16 1.65
CA ALA A 69 -0.03 -0.61 2.85
C ALA A 69 -1.09 -0.22 3.88
N MET A 70 -2.16 0.47 3.45
CA MET A 70 -3.24 0.88 4.35
C MET A 70 -3.96 -0.33 4.96
N ARG A 71 -4.18 -1.40 4.18
CA ARG A 71 -4.74 -2.63 4.72
C ARG A 71 -3.85 -3.25 5.80
N PHE A 72 -2.53 -3.27 5.62
CA PHE A 72 -1.61 -3.76 6.64
C PHE A 72 -1.60 -2.93 7.91
N ILE A 73 -1.63 -1.60 7.77
CA ILE A 73 -1.67 -0.67 8.90
C ILE A 73 -2.97 -0.84 9.70
N GLU A 74 -4.11 -0.96 9.01
CA GLU A 74 -5.42 -1.21 9.62
C GLU A 74 -5.41 -2.47 10.48
N VAL A 75 -5.02 -3.62 9.92
CA VAL A 75 -5.04 -4.89 10.67
C VAL A 75 -4.02 -4.93 11.80
N MET A 76 -2.93 -4.19 11.70
CA MET A 76 -1.99 -4.04 12.81
C MET A 76 -2.56 -3.14 13.90
N ASN A 77 -3.33 -2.10 13.58
CA ASN A 77 -3.92 -1.21 14.58
C ASN A 77 -5.08 -1.84 15.37
N GLU A 78 -5.76 -2.84 14.81
CA GLU A 78 -6.88 -3.54 15.43
C GLU A 78 -6.48 -4.68 16.39
N SER A 79 -5.18 -4.98 16.55
CA SER A 79 -4.62 -6.01 17.44
C SER A 79 -3.65 -5.45 18.46
#